data_AF-A0A8I3APL4-F1
#
_entry.id   AF-A0A8I3APL4-F1
#
_cell.length_a   1.000
_cell.length_b   1.000
_cell.length_c   1.000
_cell.angle_alpha   90.00
_cell.angle_beta   90.00
_cell.angle_gamma   90.00
#
_symmetry.space_group_name_H-M   'P 1'
#
loop_
_entity.id
_entity.type
_entity.pdbx_description
1 polymer ?
#
loop_
_entity_poly.entity_id
_entity_poly.type
_entity_poly.pdbx_seq_one_letter_code
_entity_poly.pdbx_strand_id
1 'polypeptide(L)'
;MYFPYYHTLLAALSAAVLTPTGDAVKTPGAAELLRCFNDQATDALERAEGSSKRSVEGFSLHNANIRKDWPSKVGSSDVPGARTRYDDFVAIHINQTLSIHGTGNFLTWHRYFIHSYVTALRDECGYEGYQPYWNWFKYRDNPTENPLFDGSEYSIGGDGEFWEHNGSTAGMGFVKIPSGDGGGCVTTGPLANMIINIGPV
;
A
#
# COMPACT_ATOMS: atom_id res chain seq x y z
N MET A 1 -29.77 -3.06 -31.46
CA MET A 1 -29.52 -1.61 -31.63
C MET A 1 -28.61 -1.20 -30.48
N TYR A 2 -27.34 -0.93 -30.80
CA TYR A 2 -26.25 -0.63 -29.88
C TYR A 2 -26.34 0.86 -29.50
N PHE A 3 -26.27 1.22 -28.21
CA PHE A 3 -26.12 2.61 -27.76
C PHE A 3 -24.89 2.73 -26.86
N PRO A 4 -23.72 3.10 -27.39
CA PRO A 4 -22.48 3.22 -26.63
C PRO A 4 -22.19 4.69 -26.30
N TYR A 5 -22.95 5.34 -25.40
CA TYR A 5 -22.65 6.76 -25.02
C TYR A 5 -22.98 7.16 -23.57
N TYR A 6 -23.25 6.23 -22.65
CA TYR A 6 -23.61 6.58 -21.27
C TYR A 6 -22.46 6.54 -20.24
N HIS A 7 -21.27 6.03 -20.58
CA HIS A 7 -20.16 5.96 -19.61
C HIS A 7 -19.22 7.17 -19.59
N THR A 8 -19.19 7.99 -20.65
CA THR A 8 -18.33 9.19 -20.70
C THR A 8 -18.94 10.42 -20.03
N LEU A 9 -20.26 10.45 -19.80
CA LEU A 9 -20.93 11.59 -19.15
C LEU A 9 -20.95 11.51 -17.62
N LEU A 10 -20.82 10.32 -17.02
CA LEU A 10 -20.84 10.19 -15.56
C LEU A 10 -19.50 10.56 -14.92
N ALA A 11 -18.38 10.26 -15.59
CA ALA A 11 -17.06 10.71 -15.15
C ALA A 11 -16.92 12.23 -15.25
N ALA A 12 -17.50 12.85 -16.29
CA ALA A 12 -17.53 14.29 -16.44
C ALA A 12 -18.50 14.97 -15.46
N LEU A 13 -19.63 14.36 -15.09
CA LEU A 13 -20.52 14.93 -14.07
C LEU A 13 -19.93 14.86 -12.65
N SER A 14 -19.18 13.82 -12.31
CA SER A 14 -18.45 13.79 -11.04
C SER A 14 -17.30 14.82 -10.98
N ALA A 15 -16.73 15.19 -12.13
CA ALA A 15 -15.74 16.26 -12.23
C ALA A 15 -16.37 17.67 -12.35
N ALA A 16 -17.59 17.80 -12.89
CA ALA A 16 -18.25 19.09 -13.14
C ALA A 16 -19.09 19.61 -11.95
N VAL A 17 -19.37 18.79 -10.94
CA VAL A 17 -19.94 19.26 -9.66
C VAL A 17 -18.92 20.06 -8.83
N LEU A 18 -17.67 20.20 -9.31
CA LEU A 18 -16.59 20.94 -8.64
C LEU A 18 -16.44 22.41 -9.06
N THR A 19 -17.34 23.00 -9.86
CA THR A 19 -17.32 24.45 -10.11
C THR A 19 -18.61 25.14 -9.69
N PRO A 20 -18.69 25.69 -8.47
CA PRO A 20 -19.59 26.79 -8.18
C PRO A 20 -18.91 28.09 -8.65
N THR A 21 -19.41 28.62 -9.76
CA THR A 21 -19.22 30.01 -10.16
C THR A 21 -19.80 30.94 -9.10
N GLY A 22 -19.00 31.87 -8.60
CA GLY A 22 -19.43 33.21 -8.14
C GLY A 22 -20.27 33.32 -6.86
N ASP A 23 -19.62 33.86 -5.82
CA ASP A 23 -20.11 34.78 -4.79
C ASP A 23 -21.41 34.47 -4.03
N ALA A 24 -21.26 33.76 -2.91
CA ALA A 24 -21.94 34.06 -1.65
C ALA A 24 -21.21 33.35 -0.48
N VAL A 25 -20.71 34.12 0.49
CA VAL A 25 -20.12 33.61 1.73
C VAL A 25 -21.16 32.72 2.44
N LYS A 26 -20.94 31.41 2.45
CA LYS A 26 -21.71 30.43 3.22
C LYS A 26 -20.74 29.63 4.07
N THR A 27 -21.00 29.60 5.37
CA THR A 27 -20.34 28.68 6.32
C THR A 27 -20.40 27.25 5.75
N PRO A 28 -19.26 26.55 5.63
CA PRO A 28 -19.23 25.25 4.98
C PRO A 28 -20.06 24.24 5.77
N GLY A 29 -20.97 23.55 5.08
CA GLY A 29 -21.70 22.43 5.67
C GLY A 29 -20.73 21.32 6.10
N ALA A 30 -21.15 20.41 7.00
CA ALA A 30 -20.28 19.34 7.51
C ALA A 30 -19.57 18.53 6.40
N ALA A 31 -20.22 18.34 5.25
CA ALA A 31 -19.63 17.69 4.07
C ALA A 31 -18.49 18.51 3.43
N GLU A 32 -18.61 19.83 3.42
CA GLU A 32 -17.58 20.73 2.87
C GLU A 32 -16.39 20.88 3.84
N LEU A 33 -16.65 20.84 5.15
CA LEU A 33 -15.60 20.73 6.16
C LEU A 33 -14.86 19.40 6.03
N LEU A 34 -15.57 18.28 5.87
CA LEU A 34 -14.95 16.97 5.64
C LEU A 34 -14.13 16.92 4.36
N ARG A 35 -14.64 17.53 3.27
CA ARG A 35 -13.88 17.68 2.02
C ARG A 35 -12.62 18.51 2.25
N CYS A 36 -12.73 19.68 2.89
CA CYS A 36 -11.58 20.53 3.18
C CYS A 36 -10.56 19.85 4.08
N PHE A 37 -10.98 19.08 5.09
CA PHE A 37 -10.08 18.26 5.90
C PHE A 37 -9.40 17.16 5.10
N ASN A 38 -10.14 16.51 4.18
CA ASN A 38 -9.59 15.49 3.31
C ASN A 38 -8.59 16.09 2.31
N ASP A 39 -8.89 17.26 1.76
CA ASP A 39 -8.01 18.00 0.84
C ASP A 39 -6.77 18.49 1.59
N GLN A 40 -6.91 19.05 2.78
CA GLN A 40 -5.78 19.43 3.64
C GLN A 40 -4.93 18.24 4.05
N ALA A 41 -5.55 17.09 4.36
CA ALA A 41 -4.83 15.86 4.64
C ALA A 41 -4.09 15.38 3.39
N THR A 42 -4.74 15.40 2.22
CA THR A 42 -4.13 15.02 0.94
C THR A 42 -2.98 15.95 0.59
N ASP A 43 -3.14 17.27 0.70
CA ASP A 43 -2.07 18.26 0.47
C ASP A 43 -0.92 18.15 1.47
N ALA A 44 -1.22 17.85 2.74
CA ALA A 44 -0.20 17.60 3.75
C ALA A 44 0.57 16.31 3.45
N LEU A 45 -0.13 15.29 2.97
CA LEU A 45 0.43 14.01 2.58
C LEU A 45 1.24 14.11 1.27
N GLU A 46 0.77 14.83 0.26
CA GLU A 46 1.51 15.12 -0.98
C GLU A 46 2.75 15.99 -0.72
N ARG A 47 2.65 16.96 0.18
CA ARG A 47 3.82 17.69 0.67
C ARG A 47 4.76 16.80 1.46
N ALA A 48 4.27 15.82 2.22
CA ALA A 48 5.12 14.83 2.89
C ALA A 48 5.80 13.90 1.88
N GLU A 49 5.12 13.50 0.81
CA GLU A 49 5.71 12.75 -0.31
C GLU A 49 6.76 13.58 -1.06
N GLY A 50 6.47 14.85 -1.36
CA GLY A 50 7.37 15.76 -2.07
C GLY A 50 8.52 16.30 -1.21
N SER A 51 8.35 16.36 0.11
CA SER A 51 9.40 16.74 1.07
C SER A 51 10.18 15.56 1.62
N SER A 52 9.68 14.33 1.42
CA SER A 52 10.46 13.13 1.59
C SER A 52 11.60 13.20 0.59
N LYS A 53 12.75 13.69 1.06
CA LYS A 53 14.02 13.49 0.38
C LYS A 53 14.10 11.99 0.16
N ARG A 54 13.90 11.52 -1.08
CA ARG A 54 14.33 10.18 -1.51
C ARG A 54 15.74 10.06 -0.96
N SER A 55 15.94 9.30 0.13
CA SER A 55 17.22 9.37 0.83
C SER A 55 18.24 8.71 -0.06
N VAL A 56 18.99 9.56 -0.75
CA VAL A 56 20.18 9.19 -1.49
C VAL A 56 21.26 8.95 -0.44
N GLU A 57 21.74 7.72 -0.43
CA GLU A 57 22.80 7.13 0.41
C GLU A 57 22.57 7.15 1.93
N GLY A 58 22.25 5.96 2.47
CA GLY A 58 22.06 5.71 3.90
C GLY A 58 20.60 5.40 4.24
N PHE A 59 20.32 4.13 4.49
CA PHE A 59 19.08 3.60 5.12
C PHE A 59 17.74 4.28 4.74
N SER A 60 17.33 4.15 3.47
CA SER A 60 15.94 4.41 3.04
C SER A 60 15.02 3.23 3.41
N LEU A 61 13.70 3.37 3.24
CA LEU A 61 12.76 2.23 3.28
C LEU A 61 13.20 1.10 2.33
N HIS A 62 13.98 1.44 1.30
CA HIS A 62 14.63 0.54 0.35
C HIS A 62 15.65 -0.43 0.99
N ASN A 63 16.33 -0.03 2.09
CA ASN A 63 17.21 -0.92 2.87
C ASN A 63 16.52 -1.54 4.09
N ALA A 64 15.47 -0.88 4.60
CA ALA A 64 14.75 -1.31 5.79
C ALA A 64 13.98 -2.63 5.61
N ASN A 65 13.41 -2.85 4.41
CA ASN A 65 12.67 -4.08 4.10
C ASN A 65 13.58 -5.28 3.72
N ILE A 66 14.90 -5.10 3.66
CA ILE A 66 15.85 -6.12 3.14
C ILE A 66 17.05 -6.31 4.07
N ARG A 67 16.88 -6.12 5.38
CA ARG A 67 17.83 -6.68 6.34
C ARG A 67 17.52 -8.16 6.56
N LYS A 68 17.81 -8.96 5.52
CA LYS A 68 17.71 -10.44 5.54
C LYS A 68 18.54 -11.08 6.65
N ASP A 69 19.49 -10.32 7.19
CA ASP A 69 20.39 -10.71 8.27
C ASP A 69 19.79 -10.51 9.67
N TRP A 70 18.61 -9.89 9.82
CA TRP A 70 17.99 -9.67 11.12
C TRP A 70 17.17 -10.89 11.55
N PRO A 71 17.66 -11.73 12.50
CA PRO A 71 17.06 -13.02 12.80
C PRO A 71 15.75 -12.90 13.57
N SER A 72 14.79 -13.75 13.23
CA SER A 72 13.51 -13.90 13.95
C SER A 72 13.71 -13.92 15.48
N LYS A 73 12.86 -13.19 16.20
CA LYS A 73 12.78 -13.24 17.68
C LYS A 73 11.76 -14.26 18.16
N VAL A 74 10.84 -14.71 17.30
CA VAL A 74 9.90 -15.77 17.66
C VAL A 74 10.65 -17.11 17.68
N GLY A 75 10.33 -17.93 18.68
CA GLY A 75 10.90 -19.27 18.81
C GLY A 75 10.49 -20.17 17.66
N SER A 76 11.40 -21.00 17.17
CA SER A 76 11.12 -21.96 16.10
C SER A 76 10.06 -23.01 16.49
N SER A 77 9.78 -23.18 17.79
CA SER A 77 8.67 -24.00 18.29
C SER A 77 7.30 -23.38 18.01
N ASP A 78 7.21 -22.05 18.02
CA ASP A 78 5.96 -21.32 17.88
C ASP A 78 5.67 -21.03 16.40
N VAL A 79 6.71 -20.65 15.65
CA VAL A 79 6.61 -20.38 14.21
C VAL A 79 7.79 -21.04 13.48
N PRO A 80 7.68 -22.33 13.10
CA PRO A 80 8.79 -23.07 12.49
C PRO A 80 9.32 -22.49 11.17
N GLY A 81 8.49 -21.72 10.46
CA GLY A 81 8.85 -21.04 9.20
C GLY A 81 9.55 -19.69 9.38
N ALA A 82 9.50 -19.07 10.57
CA ALA A 82 10.09 -17.75 10.77
C ALA A 82 11.63 -17.81 10.69
N ARG A 83 12.24 -16.97 9.86
CA ARG A 83 13.71 -16.87 9.71
C ARG A 83 14.19 -15.48 10.06
N THR A 84 13.45 -14.48 9.63
CA THR A 84 13.79 -13.07 9.75
C THR A 84 12.81 -12.36 10.67
N ARG A 85 13.18 -11.16 11.10
CA ARG A 85 12.30 -10.30 11.88
C ARG A 85 11.11 -9.76 11.11
N TYR A 86 11.25 -9.67 9.80
CA TYR A 86 10.11 -9.44 8.92
C TYR A 86 9.09 -10.57 9.05
N ASP A 87 9.55 -11.83 9.11
CA ASP A 87 8.66 -12.99 9.28
C ASP A 87 7.89 -12.94 10.60
N ASP A 88 8.42 -12.31 11.65
CA ASP A 88 7.70 -12.14 12.92
C ASP A 88 6.46 -11.25 12.78
N PHE A 89 6.56 -10.18 11.96
CA PHE A 89 5.43 -9.31 11.63
C PHE A 89 4.42 -10.03 10.74
N VAL A 90 4.90 -10.84 9.79
CA VAL A 90 4.03 -11.70 8.97
C VAL A 90 3.30 -12.73 9.84
N ALA A 91 4.01 -13.39 10.75
CA ALA A 91 3.49 -14.43 11.61
C ALA A 91 2.40 -13.92 12.55
N ILE A 92 2.60 -12.76 13.21
CA ILE A 92 1.58 -12.19 14.09
C ILE A 92 0.33 -11.77 13.30
N HIS A 93 0.51 -11.24 12.09
CA HIS A 93 -0.60 -10.88 11.22
C HIS A 93 -1.39 -12.12 10.78
N ILE A 94 -0.71 -13.19 10.36
CA ILE A 94 -1.35 -14.49 10.05
C ILE A 94 -2.13 -15.01 11.26
N ASN A 95 -1.47 -15.09 12.42
CA ASN A 95 -2.05 -15.66 13.64
C ASN A 95 -3.30 -14.91 14.12
N GLN A 96 -3.35 -13.59 13.93
CA GLN A 96 -4.48 -12.75 14.38
C GLN A 96 -5.47 -12.40 13.27
N THR A 97 -5.29 -12.89 12.04
CA THR A 97 -6.09 -12.48 10.87
C THR A 97 -7.60 -12.49 11.11
N LEU A 98 -8.12 -13.53 11.79
CA LEU A 98 -9.57 -13.67 12.07
C LEU A 98 -10.12 -12.72 13.15
N SER A 99 -9.26 -12.12 13.97
CA SER A 99 -9.67 -11.20 15.03
C SER A 99 -9.32 -9.73 14.73
N ILE A 100 -8.61 -9.47 13.62
CA ILE A 100 -8.18 -8.13 13.23
C ILE A 100 -8.85 -7.62 11.95
N HIS A 101 -9.50 -8.47 11.15
CA HIS A 101 -10.22 -8.08 9.93
C HIS A 101 -11.73 -8.18 10.11
N GLY A 102 -12.47 -7.16 9.65
CA GLY A 102 -13.94 -7.11 9.83
C GLY A 102 -14.37 -6.91 11.29
N THR A 103 -13.45 -6.48 12.16
CA THR A 103 -13.67 -6.30 13.59
C THR A 103 -13.53 -4.84 14.02
N GLY A 104 -14.01 -4.51 15.24
CA GLY A 104 -13.98 -3.14 15.77
C GLY A 104 -12.57 -2.59 16.04
N ASN A 105 -11.57 -3.47 16.20
CA ASN A 105 -10.17 -3.11 16.39
C ASN A 105 -9.37 -3.08 15.08
N PHE A 106 -9.98 -3.30 13.90
CA PHE A 106 -9.27 -3.32 12.61
C PHE A 106 -8.36 -2.09 12.42
N LEU A 107 -8.92 -0.88 12.54
CA LEU A 107 -8.16 0.35 12.30
C LEU A 107 -7.07 0.60 13.34
N THR A 108 -7.36 0.34 14.62
CA THR A 108 -6.42 0.60 15.72
C THR A 108 -5.29 -0.42 15.72
N TRP A 109 -5.60 -1.70 15.44
CA TRP A 109 -4.61 -2.76 15.32
C TRP A 109 -3.65 -2.49 14.17
N HIS A 110 -4.14 -2.16 12.97
CA HIS A 110 -3.26 -1.88 11.82
C HIS A 110 -2.42 -0.61 12.01
N ARG A 111 -2.98 0.44 12.64
CA ARG A 111 -2.20 1.62 13.02
C ARG A 111 -1.05 1.26 13.96
N TYR A 112 -1.34 0.44 14.98
CA TYR A 112 -0.33 -0.01 15.93
C TYR A 112 0.69 -0.97 15.30
N PHE A 113 0.26 -1.83 14.37
CA PHE A 113 1.12 -2.73 13.62
C PHE A 113 2.16 -1.97 12.79
N ILE A 114 1.73 -0.98 11.99
CA ILE A 114 2.63 -0.14 11.19
C ILE A 114 3.53 0.71 12.10
N HIS A 115 3.00 1.27 13.19
CA HIS A 115 3.82 1.98 14.16
C HIS A 115 4.92 1.09 14.75
N SER A 116 4.57 -0.14 15.15
CA SER A 116 5.52 -1.12 15.70
C SER A 116 6.56 -1.54 14.67
N TYR A 117 6.17 -1.68 13.40
CA TYR A 117 7.09 -1.96 12.30
C TYR A 117 8.12 -0.85 12.12
N VAL A 118 7.66 0.40 12.03
CA VAL A 118 8.55 1.57 11.92
C VAL A 118 9.47 1.69 13.12
N THR A 119 8.95 1.52 14.34
CA THR A 119 9.75 1.54 15.57
C THR A 119 10.85 0.49 15.54
N ALA A 120 10.54 -0.75 15.13
CA ALA A 120 11.55 -1.80 14.90
C ALA A 120 12.62 -1.37 13.89
N LEU A 121 12.24 -0.74 12.77
CA LEU A 121 13.19 -0.21 11.80
C LEU A 121 14.08 0.89 12.40
N ARG A 122 13.52 1.76 13.24
CA ARG A 122 14.30 2.82 13.90
C ARG A 122 15.29 2.24 14.90
N ASP A 123 14.79 1.43 15.82
CA ASP A 123 15.54 0.96 16.99
C ASP A 123 16.60 -0.09 16.61
N GLU A 124 16.31 -0.92 15.61
CA GLU A 124 17.13 -2.09 15.28
C GLU A 124 17.91 -1.92 13.98
N CYS A 125 17.47 -1.00 13.11
CA CYS A 125 18.11 -0.74 11.83
C CYS A 125 18.58 0.70 11.63
N GLY A 126 18.31 1.61 12.58
CA GLY A 126 18.71 3.02 12.46
C GLY A 126 17.91 3.81 11.41
N TYR A 127 16.69 3.38 11.10
CA TYR A 127 15.84 4.10 10.14
C TYR A 127 15.40 5.47 10.70
N GLU A 128 15.85 6.55 10.07
CA GLU A 128 15.50 7.92 10.47
C GLU A 128 14.34 8.51 9.67
N GLY A 129 13.89 7.80 8.62
CA GLY A 129 12.83 8.27 7.74
C GLY A 129 11.42 8.24 8.36
N TYR A 130 10.47 8.73 7.57
CA TYR A 130 9.04 8.64 7.86
C TYR A 130 8.44 7.39 7.23
N GLN A 131 7.29 6.94 7.74
CA GLN A 131 6.53 5.88 7.09
C GLN A 131 5.92 6.42 5.78
N PRO A 132 6.28 5.89 4.61
CA PRO A 132 5.62 6.25 3.38
C PRO A 132 4.23 5.63 3.32
N TYR A 133 3.37 6.26 2.54
CA TYR A 133 2.05 5.75 2.19
C TYR A 133 1.93 5.70 0.67
N TRP A 134 0.92 4.99 0.17
CA TRP A 134 0.63 4.90 -1.25
C TRP A 134 -0.68 5.61 -1.55
N ASN A 135 -0.62 6.75 -2.25
CA ASN A 135 -1.81 7.37 -2.84
C ASN A 135 -2.30 6.57 -4.05
N TRP A 136 -3.28 5.68 -3.83
CA TRP A 136 -3.83 4.80 -4.87
C TRP A 136 -4.49 5.55 -6.04
N PHE A 137 -4.96 6.78 -5.84
CA PHE A 137 -5.70 7.51 -6.87
C PHE A 137 -4.81 8.06 -7.98
N LYS A 138 -3.55 8.36 -7.68
CA LYS A 138 -2.64 9.03 -8.61
C LYS A 138 -2.30 8.20 -9.85
N TYR A 139 -2.11 6.88 -9.66
CA TYR A 139 -1.74 5.93 -10.71
C TYR A 139 -2.80 4.84 -10.87
N ARG A 140 -4.08 5.17 -10.64
CA ARG A 140 -5.18 4.20 -10.67
C ARG A 140 -5.28 3.47 -12.02
N ASP A 141 -5.14 4.22 -13.11
CA ASP A 141 -5.38 3.71 -14.45
C ASP A 141 -4.16 2.96 -15.02
N ASN A 142 -2.96 3.22 -14.47
CA ASN A 142 -1.75 2.47 -14.77
C ASN A 142 -0.85 2.35 -13.52
N PRO A 143 -1.06 1.32 -12.67
CA PRO A 143 -0.28 1.14 -11.44
C PRO A 143 1.22 0.93 -11.67
N THR A 144 1.64 0.47 -12.85
CA THR A 144 3.05 0.22 -13.18
C THR A 144 3.86 1.51 -13.36
N GLU A 145 3.20 2.65 -13.61
CA GLU A 145 3.86 3.97 -13.63
C GLU A 145 4.13 4.54 -12.24
N ASN A 146 3.59 3.90 -11.20
CA ASN A 146 3.84 4.32 -9.83
C ASN A 146 5.31 4.05 -9.46
N PRO A 147 6.05 5.04 -8.92
CA PRO A 147 7.42 4.84 -8.45
C PRO A 147 7.59 3.72 -7.40
N LEU A 148 6.49 3.30 -6.76
CA LEU A 148 6.48 2.17 -5.83
C LEU A 148 6.58 0.81 -6.56
N PHE A 149 6.13 0.70 -7.81
CA PHE A 149 6.01 -0.55 -8.57
C PHE A 149 6.72 -0.50 -9.95
N ASP A 150 7.55 0.51 -10.20
CA ASP A 150 8.20 0.73 -11.51
C ASP A 150 9.43 -0.18 -11.76
N GLY A 151 9.75 -1.08 -10.82
CA GLY A 151 10.92 -1.97 -10.90
C GLY A 151 12.28 -1.30 -10.71
N SER A 152 12.33 0.01 -10.44
CA SER A 152 13.58 0.74 -10.21
C SER A 152 14.24 0.33 -8.89
N GLU A 153 15.48 0.76 -8.68
CA GLU A 153 16.18 0.57 -7.41
C GLU A 153 15.49 1.24 -6.21
N TYR A 154 14.57 2.19 -6.46
CA TYR A 154 13.84 2.92 -5.41
C TYR A 154 12.41 2.43 -5.19
N SER A 155 11.98 1.40 -5.93
CA SER A 155 10.65 0.81 -5.79
C SER A 155 10.64 -0.29 -4.71
N ILE A 156 9.50 -0.92 -4.48
CA ILE A 156 9.42 -2.19 -3.71
C ILE A 156 9.41 -3.41 -4.64
N GLY A 157 9.90 -3.24 -5.87
CA GLY A 157 9.85 -4.24 -6.93
C GLY A 157 9.16 -3.72 -8.19
N GLY A 158 9.11 -4.57 -9.20
CA GLY A 158 8.28 -4.37 -10.38
C GLY A 158 7.13 -5.37 -10.41
N ASP A 159 6.61 -5.61 -11.61
CA ASP A 159 5.69 -6.71 -11.83
C ASP A 159 6.40 -8.08 -11.74
N GLY A 160 5.61 -9.13 -11.59
CA GLY A 160 6.08 -10.51 -11.68
C GLY A 160 6.38 -10.92 -13.12
N GLU A 161 7.13 -12.02 -13.29
CA GLU A 161 7.16 -12.71 -14.58
C GLU A 161 5.73 -13.01 -15.03
N PHE A 162 5.46 -12.85 -16.33
CA PHE A 162 4.15 -13.19 -16.86
C PHE A 162 3.86 -14.67 -16.65
N TRP A 163 2.72 -14.97 -16.05
CA TRP A 163 2.20 -16.32 -15.88
C TRP A 163 0.73 -16.34 -16.30
N GLU A 164 0.37 -17.22 -17.23
CA GLU A 164 -1.03 -17.31 -17.67
C GLU A 164 -1.91 -17.92 -16.56
N HIS A 165 -2.91 -17.15 -16.10
CA HIS A 165 -3.90 -17.62 -15.12
C HIS A 165 -5.26 -16.92 -15.28
N ASN A 166 -6.29 -17.49 -14.67
CA ASN A 166 -7.69 -17.03 -14.82
C ASN A 166 -8.07 -15.84 -13.91
N GLY A 167 -7.10 -15.06 -13.44
CA GLY A 167 -7.31 -14.05 -12.40
C GLY A 167 -7.74 -14.64 -11.05
N SER A 168 -8.41 -13.82 -10.24
CA SER A 168 -8.82 -14.14 -8.86
C SER A 168 -10.26 -13.71 -8.58
N THR A 169 -10.81 -14.16 -7.45
CA THR A 169 -12.12 -13.67 -6.98
C THR A 169 -12.05 -13.12 -5.55
N ALA A 170 -12.82 -12.08 -5.29
CA ALA A 170 -12.95 -11.42 -3.99
C ALA A 170 -14.42 -11.29 -3.58
N GLY A 171 -14.67 -10.86 -2.34
CA GLY A 171 -16.03 -10.66 -1.81
C GLY A 171 -16.86 -11.94 -1.84
N MET A 172 -16.34 -13.03 -1.28
CA MET A 172 -17.00 -14.36 -1.29
C MET A 172 -17.31 -14.89 -2.70
N GLY A 173 -16.48 -14.52 -3.69
CA GLY A 173 -16.61 -14.99 -5.08
C GLY A 173 -17.45 -14.09 -5.99
N PHE A 174 -18.04 -13.01 -5.47
CA PHE A 174 -18.90 -12.12 -6.26
C PHE A 174 -18.12 -11.11 -7.10
N VAL A 175 -16.87 -10.82 -6.74
CA VAL A 175 -16.03 -9.84 -7.45
C VAL A 175 -14.96 -10.59 -8.23
N LYS A 176 -15.03 -10.54 -9.56
CA LYS A 176 -13.98 -11.08 -10.43
C LYS A 176 -12.87 -10.06 -10.63
N ILE A 177 -11.63 -10.48 -10.42
CA ILE A 177 -10.43 -9.65 -10.57
C ILE A 177 -9.62 -10.24 -11.75
N PRO A 178 -9.27 -9.44 -12.77
CA PRO A 178 -8.48 -9.92 -13.92
C PRO A 178 -7.07 -10.35 -13.49
N SER A 179 -6.38 -11.11 -14.34
CA SER A 179 -5.04 -11.65 -14.06
C SER A 179 -3.94 -10.59 -13.98
N GLY A 180 -4.10 -9.48 -14.71
CA GLY A 180 -2.99 -8.55 -14.94
C GLY A 180 -1.95 -9.13 -15.89
N ASP A 181 -0.79 -8.47 -15.95
CA ASP A 181 0.30 -8.77 -16.88
C ASP A 181 1.50 -9.50 -16.22
N GLY A 182 1.36 -9.87 -14.94
CA GLY A 182 2.34 -10.61 -14.16
C GLY A 182 1.89 -12.02 -13.79
N GLY A 183 2.07 -12.39 -12.52
CA GLY A 183 1.59 -13.66 -11.93
C GLY A 183 2.69 -14.58 -11.39
N GLY A 184 3.93 -14.41 -11.86
CA GLY A 184 5.13 -15.11 -11.40
C GLY A 184 5.94 -14.33 -10.38
N CYS A 185 7.23 -14.68 -10.24
CA CYS A 185 8.15 -14.02 -9.31
C CYS A 185 8.49 -12.60 -9.77
N VAL A 186 8.64 -11.67 -8.82
CA VAL A 186 9.14 -10.31 -9.10
C VAL A 186 10.58 -10.40 -9.62
N THR A 187 10.86 -9.75 -10.75
CA THR A 187 12.16 -9.87 -11.44
C THR A 187 13.10 -8.68 -11.23
N THR A 188 12.55 -7.54 -10.81
CA THR A 188 13.27 -6.26 -10.73
C THR A 188 13.06 -5.58 -9.39
N GLY A 189 13.92 -4.58 -9.12
CA GLY A 189 13.89 -3.82 -7.88
C GLY A 189 14.42 -4.58 -6.66
N PRO A 190 14.43 -3.91 -5.49
CA PRO A 190 15.10 -4.41 -4.29
C PRO A 190 14.53 -5.74 -3.77
N LEU A 191 13.23 -5.99 -3.94
CA LEU A 191 12.56 -7.18 -3.42
C LEU A 191 12.56 -8.39 -4.37
N ALA A 192 13.16 -8.31 -5.57
CA ALA A 192 13.16 -9.42 -6.54
C ALA A 192 13.70 -10.75 -5.97
N ASN A 193 14.68 -10.67 -5.06
CA ASN A 193 15.28 -11.85 -4.42
C ASN A 193 14.76 -12.09 -2.99
N MET A 194 13.62 -11.50 -2.62
CA MET A 194 13.02 -11.72 -1.30
C MET A 194 12.51 -13.15 -1.18
N ILE A 195 12.86 -13.83 -0.09
CA ILE A 195 12.35 -15.18 0.20
C ILE A 195 11.13 -15.03 1.11
N ILE A 196 10.00 -15.57 0.69
CA ILE A 196 8.78 -15.66 1.49
C ILE A 196 8.81 -16.98 2.25
N ASN A 197 8.98 -16.92 3.58
CA ASN A 197 9.23 -18.11 4.40
C ASN A 197 7.97 -18.74 5.00
N ILE A 198 6.87 -17.99 5.12
CA ILE A 198 5.65 -18.39 5.82
C ILE A 198 4.45 -18.26 4.89
N GLY A 199 3.55 -19.25 4.93
CA GLY A 199 2.40 -19.39 4.05
C GLY A 199 2.70 -20.30 2.84
N PRO A 200 1.77 -20.42 1.87
CA PRO A 200 0.38 -19.95 1.96
C PRO A 200 -0.40 -20.69 3.05
N VAL A 201 -1.44 -20.05 3.59
CA VAL A 201 -2.34 -20.58 4.64
C VAL A 201 -3.80 -20.40 4.25
#